data_AF-A0A969T6I7-F1
#
_entry.id   AF-A0A969T6I7-F1
#
_cell.length_a   1.000
_cell.length_b   1.000
_cell.length_c   1.000
_cell.angle_alpha   90.00
_cell.angle_beta   90.00
_cell.angle_gamma   90.00
#
_symmetry.space_group_name_H-M   'P 1'
#
loop_
_entity.id
_entity.type
_entity.pdbx_description
1 polymer ?
#
loop_
_entity_poly.entity_id
_entity_poly.type
_entity_poly.pdbx_seq_one_letter_code
_entity_poly.pdbx_strand_id
1 'polypeptide(L)'
;MLKEYGLDSIPGGGAEIFDPEIRKQVCFEKSDADMWLNIHRTAHQVGIPSNATILYGHIEKYKHRIDHMKRLRELQDETGMFNTFIPLKFRKENNHLSHIGEVTTIEDLKNYAVSRIFLDNFDHLKAYWPMIGKHTAQLSLSFGVDDVDGTIDDTTKIYSMAGVEDQTPTMSTQELTDLILEVNRIPIERDTLYNVVKDYSQVENTL
;
A
#
# COMPACT_ATOMS: atom_id res chain seq x y z
N MET A 1 7.50 20.26 -17.00
CA MET A 1 6.54 19.64 -17.95
C MET A 1 5.36 18.98 -17.22
N LEU A 2 5.40 17.73 -16.73
CA LEU A 2 4.18 17.07 -16.19
C LEU A 2 3.46 17.85 -15.08
N LYS A 3 4.21 18.47 -14.16
CA LYS A 3 3.65 19.35 -13.12
C LYS A 3 2.82 20.50 -13.70
N GLU A 4 3.32 21.12 -14.75
CA GLU A 4 2.68 22.27 -15.41
C GLU A 4 1.41 21.86 -16.17
N TYR A 5 1.24 20.57 -16.45
CA TYR A 5 0.05 19.99 -17.07
C TYR A 5 -0.90 19.34 -16.05
N GLY A 6 -0.73 19.58 -14.75
CA GLY A 6 -1.67 19.18 -13.70
C GLY A 6 -1.39 17.84 -13.01
N LEU A 7 -0.14 17.35 -13.04
CA LEU A 7 0.24 16.21 -12.20
C LEU A 7 0.45 16.65 -10.74
N ASP A 8 -0.46 16.22 -9.86
CA ASP A 8 -0.47 16.63 -8.44
C ASP A 8 0.18 15.62 -7.48
N SER A 9 0.26 14.33 -7.84
CA SER A 9 0.94 13.30 -7.04
C SER A 9 1.33 12.08 -7.89
N ILE A 10 2.24 11.23 -7.37
CA ILE A 10 2.68 10.00 -8.04
C ILE A 10 2.32 8.77 -7.18
N PRO A 11 1.69 7.72 -7.74
CA PRO A 11 1.44 6.48 -7.01
C PRO A 11 2.74 5.71 -6.76
N GLY A 12 2.77 4.84 -5.74
CA GLY A 12 3.99 4.12 -5.36
C GLY A 12 4.33 2.86 -6.15
N GLY A 13 3.59 2.55 -7.22
CA GLY A 13 3.75 1.31 -7.97
C GLY A 13 5.13 1.14 -8.63
N GLY A 14 5.51 -0.11 -8.90
CA GLY A 14 6.76 -0.45 -9.61
C GLY A 14 8.00 -0.62 -8.74
N ALA A 15 7.88 -0.36 -7.44
CA ALA A 15 8.96 -0.53 -6.47
C ALA A 15 9.32 -2.01 -6.23
N GLU A 16 8.34 -2.91 -6.22
CA GLU A 16 8.50 -4.36 -6.00
C GLU A 16 9.41 -4.67 -4.78
N ILE A 17 10.49 -5.44 -4.96
CA ILE A 17 11.65 -5.50 -4.06
C ILE A 17 12.81 -4.80 -4.76
N PHE A 18 13.68 -4.08 -4.04
CA PHE A 18 14.78 -3.34 -4.66
C PHE A 18 16.04 -4.18 -4.94
N ASP A 19 16.23 -5.27 -4.18
CA ASP A 19 17.35 -6.18 -4.37
C ASP A 19 17.46 -6.64 -5.84
N PRO A 20 18.63 -6.44 -6.50
CA PRO A 20 18.79 -6.74 -7.93
C PRO A 20 18.56 -8.21 -8.30
N GLU A 21 18.91 -9.16 -7.41
CA GLU A 21 18.73 -10.59 -7.67
C GLU A 21 17.25 -10.96 -7.63
N ILE A 22 16.49 -10.37 -6.70
CA ILE A 22 15.03 -10.55 -6.64
C ILE A 22 14.35 -9.85 -7.81
N ARG A 23 14.72 -8.61 -8.14
CA ARG A 23 14.15 -7.87 -9.29
C ARG A 23 14.30 -8.63 -10.59
N LYS A 24 15.48 -9.21 -10.84
CA LYS A 24 15.75 -10.00 -12.04
C LYS A 24 14.83 -11.23 -12.17
N GLN A 25 14.33 -11.77 -11.07
CA GLN A 25 13.43 -12.92 -11.07
C GLN A 25 11.95 -12.52 -11.15
N VAL A 26 11.58 -11.38 -10.58
CA VAL A 26 10.17 -10.95 -10.45
C VAL A 26 9.77 -9.98 -11.56
N CYS A 27 10.64 -9.05 -11.96
CA CYS A 27 10.28 -7.92 -12.80
C CYS A 27 11.46 -7.39 -13.66
N PHE A 28 12.17 -8.28 -14.36
CA PHE A 28 13.41 -7.94 -15.08
C PHE A 28 13.28 -6.86 -16.17
N GLU A 29 12.08 -6.63 -16.69
CA GLU A 29 11.80 -5.62 -17.73
C GLU A 29 11.55 -4.22 -17.16
N LYS A 30 11.30 -4.10 -15.85
CA LYS A 30 11.05 -2.82 -15.18
C LYS A 30 12.35 -2.07 -14.92
N SER A 31 12.25 -0.77 -14.66
CA SER A 31 13.37 0.03 -14.17
C SER A 31 14.00 -0.58 -12.91
N ASP A 32 15.29 -0.34 -12.72
CA ASP A 32 15.97 -0.72 -11.48
C ASP A 32 15.54 0.18 -10.30
N ALA A 33 16.03 -0.18 -9.11
CA ALA A 33 15.71 0.54 -7.90
C ALA A 33 16.25 1.97 -7.89
N ASP A 34 17.42 2.21 -8.48
CA ASP A 34 18.06 3.53 -8.49
C ASP A 34 17.27 4.50 -9.37
N MET A 35 16.82 4.03 -10.54
CA MET A 35 15.94 4.80 -11.42
C MET A 35 14.59 5.07 -10.76
N TRP A 36 13.97 4.07 -10.10
CA TRP A 36 12.71 4.28 -9.38
C TRP A 36 12.87 5.36 -8.29
N LEU A 37 13.89 5.25 -7.43
CA LEU A 37 14.17 6.25 -6.40
C LEU A 37 14.49 7.62 -6.99
N ASN A 38 15.19 7.68 -8.13
CA ASN A 38 15.52 8.93 -8.78
C ASN A 38 14.28 9.64 -9.37
N ILE A 39 13.31 8.89 -9.91
CA ILE A 39 12.04 9.45 -10.36
C ILE A 39 11.31 10.11 -9.19
N HIS A 40 11.18 9.40 -8.06
CA HIS A 40 10.54 9.94 -6.86
C HIS A 40 11.31 11.14 -6.29
N ARG A 41 12.64 11.06 -6.18
CA ARG A 41 13.49 12.20 -5.78
C ARG A 41 13.27 13.43 -6.66
N THR A 42 13.22 13.24 -7.98
CA THR A 42 13.01 14.33 -8.93
C THR A 42 11.62 14.94 -8.76
N ALA A 43 10.59 14.11 -8.59
CA ALA A 43 9.23 14.57 -8.32
C ALA A 43 9.16 15.39 -7.02
N HIS A 44 9.79 14.91 -5.95
CA HIS A 44 9.83 15.58 -4.66
C HIS A 44 10.57 16.92 -4.74
N GLN A 45 11.69 17.01 -5.48
CA GLN A 45 12.44 18.25 -5.70
C GLN A 45 11.63 19.33 -6.42
N VAL A 46 10.69 18.92 -7.27
CA VAL A 46 9.75 19.86 -7.91
C VAL A 46 8.44 20.01 -7.11
N GLY A 47 8.36 19.49 -5.89
CA GLY A 47 7.21 19.63 -4.98
C GLY A 47 5.99 18.82 -5.39
N ILE A 48 6.18 17.62 -5.96
CA ILE A 48 5.11 16.64 -6.22
C ILE A 48 5.26 15.51 -5.18
N PRO A 49 4.32 15.32 -4.25
CA PRO A 49 4.35 14.21 -3.30
C PRO A 49 4.10 12.87 -3.99
N SER A 50 4.49 11.79 -3.32
CA SER A 50 4.26 10.45 -3.84
C SER A 50 4.02 9.41 -2.75
N ASN A 51 3.71 8.18 -3.16
CA ASN A 51 3.65 7.02 -2.27
C ASN A 51 4.80 6.06 -2.57
N ALA A 52 5.05 5.09 -1.69
CA ALA A 52 5.98 3.99 -1.91
C ALA A 52 5.31 2.65 -1.64
N THR A 53 5.55 1.65 -2.48
CA THR A 53 5.04 0.28 -2.26
C THR A 53 6.18 -0.69 -1.99
N ILE A 54 5.85 -1.86 -1.43
CA ILE A 54 6.70 -3.04 -1.45
C ILE A 54 5.84 -4.23 -1.90
N LEU A 55 6.33 -5.07 -2.82
CA LEU A 55 5.73 -6.39 -3.05
C LEU A 55 6.38 -7.38 -2.09
N TYR A 56 5.61 -8.09 -1.27
CA TYR A 56 6.14 -8.98 -0.24
C TYR A 56 5.45 -10.35 -0.23
N GLY A 57 6.11 -11.34 0.36
CA GLY A 57 5.56 -12.67 0.58
C GLY A 57 5.73 -13.61 -0.60
N HIS A 58 6.72 -13.37 -1.45
CA HIS A 58 7.12 -14.24 -2.56
C HIS A 58 8.50 -14.87 -2.26
N ILE A 59 9.41 -14.85 -3.24
CA ILE A 59 10.76 -15.43 -3.15
C ILE A 59 11.76 -14.64 -2.29
N GLU A 60 11.39 -13.46 -1.79
CA GLU A 60 12.31 -12.60 -1.05
C GLU A 60 12.56 -13.10 0.38
N LYS A 61 13.66 -12.65 0.98
CA LYS A 61 14.00 -12.90 2.38
C LYS A 61 13.74 -11.64 3.19
N TYR A 62 13.58 -11.75 4.51
CA TYR A 62 13.40 -10.58 5.39
C TYR A 62 14.51 -9.52 5.21
N LYS A 63 15.76 -9.94 4.97
CA LYS A 63 16.85 -9.00 4.67
C LYS A 63 16.59 -8.11 3.44
N HIS A 64 15.90 -8.62 2.42
CA HIS A 64 15.55 -7.84 1.23
C HIS A 64 14.42 -6.85 1.53
N ARG A 65 13.46 -7.20 2.40
CA ARG A 65 12.43 -6.26 2.87
C ARG A 65 13.04 -5.11 3.67
N ILE A 66 13.98 -5.42 4.55
CA ILE A 66 14.69 -4.43 5.37
C ILE A 66 15.57 -3.53 4.50
N ASP A 67 16.30 -4.09 3.52
CA ASP A 67 17.03 -3.29 2.53
C ASP A 67 16.11 -2.33 1.77
N HIS A 68 14.98 -2.84 1.27
CA HIS A 68 14.00 -2.04 0.55
C HIS A 68 13.46 -0.88 1.41
N MET A 69 12.99 -1.17 2.63
CA MET A 69 12.50 -0.13 3.55
C MET A 69 13.59 0.86 3.97
N LYS A 70 14.85 0.41 4.16
CA LYS A 70 15.97 1.30 4.48
C LYS A 70 16.19 2.34 3.38
N ARG A 71 16.20 1.91 2.12
CA ARG A 71 16.38 2.81 0.97
C ARG A 71 15.23 3.80 0.79
N LEU A 72 13.99 3.36 1.05
CA LEU A 72 12.83 4.25 1.08
C LEU A 72 12.95 5.28 2.22
N ARG A 73 13.32 4.83 3.42
CA ARG A 73 13.52 5.68 4.60
C ARG A 73 14.61 6.73 4.35
N GLU A 74 15.72 6.35 3.74
CA GLU A 74 16.82 7.28 3.40
C GLU A 74 16.35 8.34 2.39
N LEU A 75 15.60 7.98 1.35
CA LEU A 75 15.05 8.96 0.41
C LEU A 75 14.00 9.86 1.09
N GLN A 76 13.23 9.31 2.03
CA GLN A 76 12.30 10.11 2.81
C GLN A 76 13.03 11.08 3.75
N ASP A 77 14.15 10.70 4.35
CA ASP A 77 15.00 11.62 5.13
C ASP A 77 15.56 12.76 4.24
N GLU A 78 15.87 12.47 2.97
CA GLU A 78 16.34 13.48 2.01
C GLU A 78 15.24 14.47 1.58
N THR A 79 14.00 14.00 1.42
CA THR A 79 12.96 14.73 0.68
C THR A 79 11.68 15.03 1.44
N GLY A 80 11.30 14.19 2.41
CA GLY A 80 10.11 14.33 3.25
C GLY A 80 8.78 14.34 2.50
N MET A 81 8.72 13.75 1.30
CA MET A 81 7.58 13.91 0.37
C MET A 81 6.86 12.60 0.00
N PHE A 82 7.25 11.47 0.61
CA PHE A 82 6.37 10.31 0.64
C PHE A 82 5.24 10.53 1.64
N ASN A 83 4.00 10.37 1.19
CA ASN A 83 2.83 10.40 2.07
C ASN A 83 2.64 9.05 2.76
N THR A 84 2.90 7.94 2.07
CA THR A 84 2.41 6.62 2.51
C THR A 84 3.28 5.48 2.04
N PHE A 85 3.46 4.51 2.94
CA PHE A 85 4.00 3.19 2.61
C PHE A 85 2.87 2.18 2.42
N ILE A 86 2.99 1.34 1.37
CA ILE A 86 1.93 0.43 0.93
C ILE A 86 2.50 -0.98 0.75
N PRO A 87 2.41 -1.86 1.76
CA PRO A 87 2.66 -3.28 1.59
C PRO A 87 1.65 -3.94 0.65
N LEU A 88 2.14 -4.53 -0.43
CA LEU A 88 1.37 -5.29 -1.40
C LEU A 88 1.69 -6.78 -1.26
N LYS A 89 0.71 -7.57 -0.82
CA LYS A 89 0.85 -9.02 -0.64
C LYS A 89 0.94 -9.72 -1.99
N PHE A 90 1.97 -10.54 -2.20
CA PHE A 90 2.01 -11.44 -3.34
C PHE A 90 0.81 -12.40 -3.35
N ARG A 91 0.12 -12.47 -4.49
CA ARG A 91 -0.93 -13.46 -4.76
C ARG A 91 -0.40 -14.45 -5.79
N LYS A 92 -0.62 -15.74 -5.55
CA LYS A 92 -0.04 -16.82 -6.38
C LYS A 92 -0.76 -17.01 -7.72
N GLU A 93 -2.01 -16.57 -7.80
CA GLU A 93 -2.85 -16.81 -8.97
C GLU A 93 -2.38 -15.97 -10.18
N ASN A 94 -2.53 -16.54 -11.38
CA ASN A 94 -2.32 -15.89 -12.67
C ASN A 94 -0.91 -15.29 -12.90
N ASN A 95 0.15 -15.88 -12.33
CA ASN A 95 1.53 -15.47 -12.60
C ASN A 95 2.52 -16.66 -12.62
N HIS A 96 3.76 -16.42 -13.08
CA HIS A 96 4.81 -17.44 -13.23
C HIS A 96 5.36 -17.97 -11.91
N LEU A 97 5.04 -17.32 -10.80
CA LEU A 97 5.46 -17.69 -9.43
C LEU A 97 4.36 -18.44 -8.67
N SER A 98 3.33 -18.93 -9.34
CA SER A 98 2.17 -19.61 -8.73
C SER A 98 2.51 -20.82 -7.85
N HIS A 99 3.68 -21.42 -8.04
CA HIS A 99 4.17 -22.57 -7.29
C HIS A 99 4.73 -22.23 -5.89
N ILE A 100 4.99 -20.95 -5.59
CA ILE A 100 5.61 -20.52 -4.31
C ILE A 100 4.60 -20.46 -3.15
N GLY A 101 3.29 -20.41 -3.47
CA GLY A 101 2.24 -20.24 -2.47
C GLY A 101 2.16 -18.81 -1.94
N GLU A 102 1.35 -18.60 -0.91
CA GLU A 102 1.13 -17.30 -0.29
C GLU A 102 1.47 -17.35 1.20
N VAL A 103 1.94 -16.21 1.74
CA VAL A 103 2.18 -16.08 3.17
C VAL A 103 0.87 -16.04 3.98
N THR A 104 0.97 -16.42 5.25
CA THR A 104 -0.17 -16.45 6.17
C THR A 104 -0.57 -15.05 6.62
N THR A 105 -1.81 -14.89 7.11
CA THR A 105 -2.29 -13.64 7.73
C THR A 105 -1.40 -13.17 8.89
N ILE A 106 -0.81 -14.10 9.66
CA ILE A 106 0.12 -13.76 10.74
C ILE A 106 1.37 -13.07 10.18
N GLU A 107 1.90 -13.54 9.05
CA GLU A 107 3.03 -12.89 8.38
C GLU A 107 2.65 -11.54 7.77
N ASP A 108 1.42 -11.37 7.29
CA ASP A 108 0.91 -10.07 6.84
C ASP A 108 0.91 -9.05 7.98
N LEU A 109 0.33 -9.42 9.14
CA LEU A 109 0.25 -8.55 10.31
C LEU A 109 1.63 -8.21 10.89
N LYS A 110 2.57 -9.17 10.90
CA LYS A 110 3.97 -8.90 11.26
C LYS A 110 4.61 -7.92 10.28
N ASN A 111 4.37 -8.07 8.98
CA ASN A 111 4.92 -7.18 7.97
C ASN A 111 4.43 -5.74 8.18
N TYR A 112 3.14 -5.54 8.47
CA TYR A 112 2.59 -4.22 8.80
C TYR A 112 3.23 -3.63 10.08
N ALA A 113 3.28 -4.41 11.17
CA ALA A 113 3.85 -3.94 12.43
C ALA A 113 5.33 -3.55 12.30
N VAL A 114 6.12 -4.38 11.63
CA VAL A 114 7.54 -4.07 11.37
C VAL A 114 7.68 -2.84 10.48
N SER A 115 6.84 -2.69 9.45
CA SER A 115 6.86 -1.51 8.58
C SER A 115 6.61 -0.23 9.37
N ARG A 116 5.59 -0.22 10.26
CA ARG A 116 5.30 0.92 11.14
C ARG A 116 6.44 1.25 12.08
N ILE A 117 7.11 0.25 12.66
CA ILE A 117 8.23 0.46 13.58
C ILE A 117 9.47 0.97 12.83
N PHE A 118 9.71 0.47 11.61
CA PHE A 118 10.94 0.73 10.86
C PHE A 118 10.89 2.05 10.08
N LEU A 119 9.75 2.38 9.48
CA LEU A 119 9.55 3.59 8.68
C LEU A 119 9.01 4.73 9.54
N ASP A 120 9.84 5.17 10.49
CA ASP A 120 9.52 6.22 11.45
C ASP A 120 9.26 7.61 10.83
N ASN A 121 9.64 7.80 9.56
CA ASN A 121 9.49 9.05 8.81
C ASN A 121 8.41 8.99 7.69
N PHE A 122 7.59 7.95 7.68
CA PHE A 122 6.37 7.85 6.86
C PHE A 122 5.14 8.09 7.74
N ASP A 123 4.33 9.08 7.40
CA ASP A 123 3.14 9.41 8.18
C ASP A 123 2.13 8.25 8.16
N HIS A 124 1.86 7.70 6.96
CA HIS A 124 0.78 6.74 6.76
C HIS A 124 1.28 5.35 6.33
N LEU A 125 0.58 4.32 6.80
CA LEU A 125 0.74 2.93 6.40
C LEU A 125 -0.60 2.41 5.88
N LYS A 126 -0.63 2.04 4.60
CA LYS A 126 -1.86 1.64 3.89
C LYS A 126 -2.04 0.13 3.86
N ALA A 127 -3.25 -0.31 4.18
CA ALA A 127 -3.75 -1.64 3.85
C ALA A 127 -4.68 -1.57 2.64
N TYR A 128 -4.34 -2.30 1.58
CA TYR A 128 -5.19 -2.39 0.40
C TYR A 128 -6.16 -3.57 0.53
N TRP A 129 -7.39 -3.32 0.97
CA TRP A 129 -8.34 -4.38 1.37
C TRP A 129 -8.70 -5.35 0.24
N PRO A 130 -8.77 -4.97 -1.06
CA PRO A 130 -9.03 -5.93 -2.13
C PRO A 130 -7.91 -6.97 -2.26
N MET A 131 -6.69 -6.66 -1.81
CA MET A 131 -5.56 -7.59 -1.90
C MET A 131 -5.43 -8.49 -0.68
N ILE A 132 -5.92 -8.14 0.50
CA ILE A 132 -5.73 -8.93 1.74
C ILE A 132 -7.04 -9.43 2.37
N GLY A 133 -8.18 -9.00 1.84
CA GLY A 133 -9.52 -9.29 2.37
C GLY A 133 -9.93 -8.34 3.50
N LYS A 134 -11.25 -8.14 3.66
CA LYS A 134 -11.86 -7.22 4.64
C LYS A 134 -11.38 -7.50 6.08
N HIS A 135 -11.38 -8.77 6.48
CA HIS A 135 -10.99 -9.18 7.83
C HIS A 135 -9.53 -8.85 8.16
N THR A 136 -8.59 -9.18 7.26
CA THR A 136 -7.16 -8.85 7.47
C THR A 136 -6.94 -7.33 7.50
N ALA A 137 -7.65 -6.57 6.65
CA ALA A 137 -7.60 -5.11 6.67
C ALA A 137 -8.05 -4.55 8.01
N GLN A 138 -9.17 -5.03 8.56
CA GLN A 138 -9.67 -4.63 9.88
C GLN A 138 -8.65 -4.95 10.99
N LEU A 139 -8.10 -6.17 11.00
CA LEU A 139 -7.07 -6.55 11.98
C LEU A 139 -5.83 -5.65 11.90
N SER A 140 -5.42 -5.27 10.69
CA SER A 140 -4.21 -4.47 10.47
C SER A 140 -4.25 -3.09 11.14
N LEU A 141 -5.44 -2.55 11.42
CA LEU A 141 -5.64 -1.30 12.18
C LEU A 141 -5.11 -1.37 13.63
N SER A 142 -4.87 -2.57 14.14
CA SER A 142 -4.21 -2.84 15.43
C SER A 142 -2.71 -3.12 15.30
N PHE A 143 -2.18 -3.17 14.07
CA PHE A 143 -0.78 -3.50 13.74
C PHE A 143 -0.09 -2.37 12.96
N GLY A 144 -0.54 -1.13 13.18
CA GLY A 144 0.13 0.09 12.70
C GLY A 144 -0.44 0.67 11.40
N VAL A 145 -1.43 0.04 10.77
CA VAL A 145 -2.16 0.62 9.64
C VAL A 145 -3.09 1.71 10.15
N ASP A 146 -3.10 2.85 9.46
CA ASP A 146 -4.02 3.96 9.70
C ASP A 146 -4.82 4.34 8.45
N ASP A 147 -4.50 3.73 7.31
CA ASP A 147 -5.13 4.00 6.02
C ASP A 147 -5.63 2.71 5.37
N VAL A 148 -6.94 2.61 5.14
CA VAL A 148 -7.58 1.47 4.49
C VAL A 148 -8.12 1.93 3.15
N ASP A 149 -7.62 1.34 2.06
CA ASP A 149 -7.88 1.80 0.71
C ASP A 149 -8.31 0.65 -0.22
N GLY A 150 -9.04 1.01 -1.27
CA GLY A 150 -9.62 0.11 -2.27
C GLY A 150 -10.75 0.78 -3.02
N THR A 151 -11.08 0.26 -4.19
CA THR A 151 -12.21 0.79 -4.96
C THR A 151 -13.51 0.54 -4.21
N ILE A 152 -14.22 1.63 -3.89
CA ILE A 152 -15.56 1.62 -3.29
C ILE A 152 -16.57 1.53 -4.43
N ASP A 153 -17.54 0.62 -4.28
CA ASP A 153 -18.57 0.28 -5.28
C ASP A 153 -18.06 -0.32 -6.62
N ASP A 154 -18.99 -1.00 -7.31
CA ASP A 154 -18.93 -1.97 -8.43
C ASP A 154 -18.18 -1.56 -9.72
N THR A 155 -17.18 -0.68 -9.63
CA THR A 155 -16.58 0.02 -10.77
C THR A 155 -15.27 -0.59 -11.29
N THR A 156 -14.73 -1.66 -10.69
CA THR A 156 -13.48 -2.28 -11.15
C THR A 156 -13.59 -3.75 -11.52
N LYS A 157 -13.59 -4.02 -12.83
CA LYS A 157 -13.41 -5.36 -13.45
C LYS A 157 -11.95 -5.85 -13.47
N ILE A 158 -11.00 -5.16 -12.83
CA ILE A 158 -9.56 -5.43 -12.99
C ILE A 158 -9.10 -6.61 -12.10
N TYR A 159 -9.78 -6.87 -10.97
CA TYR A 159 -9.29 -7.80 -9.94
C TYR A 159 -9.75 -9.25 -10.07
N SER A 160 -10.75 -9.54 -10.91
CA SER A 160 -11.10 -10.91 -11.29
C SER A 160 -9.92 -11.65 -11.94
N MET A 161 -8.90 -10.90 -12.43
CA MET A 161 -7.69 -11.43 -13.03
C MET A 161 -6.54 -11.71 -12.02
N ALA A 162 -6.62 -11.25 -10.77
CA ALA A 162 -5.54 -11.43 -9.77
C ALA A 162 -5.82 -12.54 -8.73
N GLY A 163 -6.91 -13.28 -8.88
CA GLY A 163 -7.25 -14.45 -8.06
C GLY A 163 -7.46 -14.19 -6.57
N VAL A 164 -7.99 -13.01 -6.24
CA VAL A 164 -8.48 -12.69 -4.90
C VAL A 164 -9.59 -13.68 -4.50
N GLU A 165 -9.66 -14.08 -3.22
CA GLU A 165 -10.69 -15.00 -2.70
C GLU A 165 -12.12 -14.53 -3.01
N ASP A 166 -12.32 -13.22 -3.02
CA ASP A 166 -13.55 -12.58 -3.47
C ASP A 166 -13.38 -12.17 -4.94
N GLN A 167 -14.09 -12.84 -5.85
CA GLN A 167 -13.98 -12.60 -7.30
C GLN A 167 -14.62 -11.26 -7.73
N THR A 168 -15.41 -10.65 -6.84
CA THR A 168 -16.04 -9.34 -6.98
C THR A 168 -15.97 -8.62 -5.64
N PRO A 169 -14.78 -8.21 -5.16
CA PRO A 169 -14.68 -7.57 -3.86
C PRO A 169 -15.37 -6.21 -3.97
N THR A 170 -16.56 -6.10 -3.37
CA THR A 170 -17.28 -4.84 -3.21
C THR A 170 -17.30 -4.45 -1.74
N MET A 171 -17.14 -3.16 -1.49
CA MET A 171 -17.29 -2.57 -0.16
C MET A 171 -17.91 -1.21 -0.39
N SER A 172 -19.11 -1.02 0.12
CA SER A 172 -19.75 0.28 0.20
C SER A 172 -19.05 1.16 1.22
N THR A 173 -19.24 2.47 1.12
CA THR A 173 -18.73 3.42 2.13
C THR A 173 -19.21 3.06 3.54
N GLN A 174 -20.46 2.60 3.69
CA GLN A 174 -21.02 2.21 4.98
C GLN A 174 -20.29 0.99 5.56
N GLU A 175 -20.08 -0.07 4.77
CA GLU A 175 -19.33 -1.25 5.24
C GLU A 175 -17.90 -0.90 5.66
N LEU A 176 -17.21 -0.03 4.93
CA LEU A 176 -15.86 0.42 5.30
C LEU A 176 -15.89 1.20 6.63
N THR A 177 -16.89 2.06 6.79
CA THR A 177 -17.09 2.86 8.01
C THR A 177 -17.35 1.96 9.21
N ASP A 178 -18.27 1.00 9.09
CA ASP A 178 -18.63 0.05 10.15
C ASP A 178 -17.43 -0.81 10.53
N LEU A 179 -16.68 -1.32 9.55
CA LEU A 179 -15.46 -2.11 9.76
C LEU A 179 -14.43 -1.36 10.62
N ILE A 180 -14.26 -0.06 10.39
CA ILE A 180 -13.33 0.79 11.15
C ILE A 180 -13.87 1.04 12.58
N LEU A 181 -15.17 1.33 12.71
CA LEU A 181 -15.82 1.58 14.00
C LEU A 181 -15.82 0.35 14.92
N GLU A 182 -16.02 -0.85 14.37
CA GLU A 182 -16.03 -2.12 15.11
C GLU A 182 -14.73 -2.39 15.89
N VAL A 183 -13.60 -1.83 15.44
CA VAL A 183 -12.30 -1.92 16.13
C VAL A 183 -11.94 -0.63 16.88
N ASN A 184 -12.93 0.19 17.21
CA ASN A 184 -12.80 1.44 17.96
C ASN A 184 -11.82 2.44 17.33
N ARG A 185 -11.88 2.57 15.99
CA ARG A 185 -11.18 3.59 15.21
C ARG A 185 -12.16 4.62 14.67
N ILE A 186 -11.63 5.76 14.24
CA ILE A 186 -12.41 6.89 13.71
C ILE A 186 -12.32 6.85 12.17
N PRO A 187 -13.43 6.57 11.46
CA PRO A 187 -13.44 6.58 10.00
C PRO A 187 -13.41 8.01 9.46
N ILE A 188 -12.34 8.34 8.75
CA ILE A 188 -12.12 9.63 8.11
C ILE A 188 -11.96 9.44 6.60
N GLU A 189 -12.86 10.07 5.83
CA GLU A 189 -12.66 10.23 4.39
C GLU A 189 -11.62 11.33 4.15
N ARG A 190 -10.67 11.06 3.26
CA ARG A 190 -9.53 11.92 2.96
C ARG A 190 -9.35 12.13 1.47
N ASP A 191 -8.68 13.22 1.11
CA ASP A 191 -8.16 13.39 -0.25
C ASP A 191 -6.81 12.64 -0.45
N THR A 192 -6.18 12.83 -1.61
CA THR A 192 -4.89 12.21 -1.96
C THR A 192 -3.72 12.67 -1.08
N LEU A 193 -3.85 13.85 -0.45
CA LEU A 193 -2.86 14.46 0.42
C LEU A 193 -3.21 14.32 1.91
N TYR A 194 -4.15 13.43 2.24
CA TYR A 194 -4.59 13.15 3.60
C TYR A 194 -5.29 14.31 4.31
N ASN A 195 -5.80 15.31 3.57
CA ASN A 195 -6.69 16.31 4.15
C ASN A 195 -8.04 15.66 4.46
N VAL A 196 -8.64 16.02 5.60
CA VAL A 196 -9.96 15.55 6.01
C VAL A 196 -11.03 16.10 5.06
N VAL A 197 -11.76 15.20 4.40
CA VAL A 197 -12.93 15.52 3.58
C VAL A 197 -14.20 15.37 4.40
N LYS A 198 -14.33 14.25 5.13
CA LYS A 198 -15.52 13.97 5.95
C LYS A 198 -15.17 13.06 7.13
N ASP A 199 -15.69 13.42 8.31
CA ASP A 199 -15.62 12.60 9.52
C ASP A 199 -16.92 11.79 9.68
N TYR A 200 -16.79 10.46 9.67
CA TYR A 200 -17.93 9.55 9.79
C TYR A 200 -18.22 9.13 11.25
N SER A 201 -17.40 9.53 12.22
CA SER A 201 -17.67 9.23 13.64
C SER A 201 -18.87 9.97 14.23
N GLN A 202 -19.30 11.05 13.58
CA GLN A 202 -20.40 11.92 14.01
C GLN A 202 -21.74 11.56 13.34
N VAL A 203 -21.78 10.53 12.50
CA VAL A 203 -23.03 10.11 11.84
C VAL A 203 -23.78 9.24 12.84
N GLU A 204 -24.76 9.83 13.53
CA GLU A 204 -25.69 9.08 14.37
C GLU A 204 -26.33 7.95 13.55
N ASN A 205 -26.23 6.72 14.04
CA ASN A 205 -27.01 5.60 13.54
C ASN A 205 -28.49 5.89 13.79
N THR A 206 -29.15 6.54 12.83
CA THR A 206 -30.60 6.60 12.79
C THR A 206 -31.10 5.21 12.43
N LEU A 207 -31.42 4.42 13.47
CA LEU A 207 -32.23 3.20 13.37
C LEU A 207 -33.66 3.51 12.95
#